data_AF-A0A3C2A8C5-F1
#
_entry.id   AF-A0A3C2A8C5-F1
#
_cell.length_a   1.000
_cell.length_b   1.000
_cell.length_c   1.000
_cell.angle_alpha   90.00
_cell.angle_beta   90.00
_cell.angle_gamma   90.00
#
_symmetry.space_group_name_H-M   'P 1'
#
loop_
_entity.id
_entity.type
_entity.pdbx_description
1 polymer ?
#
loop_
_entity_poly.entity_id
_entity_poly.type
_entity_poly.pdbx_seq_one_letter_code
_entity_poly.pdbx_strand_id
1 'polypeptide(L)'
;MIVQATKNESNVRVRSEDWDLEKLRVETLTNLETAIESLTTDPAPLAEREMIWGQGENRSTLPFWNVINGPLADAIYHTGQVVSFRRTSGNPLPKGVNVLTGTRRGQ
;
A
#
# COMPACT_ATOMS: atom_id res chain seq x y z
N MET A 1 -4.72 8.49 4.11
CA MET A 1 -5.33 7.16 4.30
C MET A 1 -4.63 6.34 5.37
N ILE A 2 -3.36 5.94 5.20
CA ILE A 2 -2.66 5.09 6.18
C ILE A 2 -2.55 5.76 7.55
N VAL A 3 -2.08 7.01 7.61
CA VAL A 3 -1.96 7.79 8.87
C VAL A 3 -3.31 7.95 9.59
N GLN A 4 -4.38 8.23 8.87
CA GLN A 4 -5.70 8.40 9.49
C GLN A 4 -6.20 7.09 10.08
N ALA A 5 -5.97 5.97 9.39
CA ALA A 5 -6.31 4.65 9.91
C ALA A 5 -5.46 4.27 11.14
N THR A 6 -4.20 4.71 11.25
CA THR A 6 -3.43 4.50 12.48
C THR A 6 -3.96 5.33 13.64
N LYS A 7 -4.64 6.45 13.38
CA LYS A 7 -5.17 7.36 14.42
C LYS A 7 -6.68 7.21 14.69
N ASN A 8 -7.37 6.30 14.01
CA ASN A 8 -8.84 6.19 14.01
C ASN A 8 -9.55 7.50 13.61
N GLU A 9 -8.94 8.22 12.67
CA GLU A 9 -9.46 9.46 12.12
C GLU A 9 -10.15 9.24 10.76
N SER A 10 -11.06 10.15 10.42
CA SER A 10 -11.73 10.12 9.12
C SER A 10 -10.76 10.50 8.01
N ASN A 11 -10.74 9.70 6.95
CA ASN A 11 -9.85 9.92 5.82
C ASN A 11 -10.35 11.07 4.95
N VAL A 12 -9.47 12.07 4.72
CA VAL A 12 -9.73 13.21 3.85
C VAL A 12 -8.93 13.04 2.56
N ARG A 13 -9.59 13.21 1.41
CA ARG A 13 -8.88 13.19 0.12
C ARG A 13 -8.03 14.45 -0.02
N VAL A 14 -6.72 14.25 -0.13
CA VAL A 14 -5.80 15.31 -0.53
C VAL A 14 -5.83 15.41 -2.05
N ARG A 15 -6.05 16.62 -2.58
CA ARG A 15 -5.89 16.89 -4.02
C ARG A 15 -4.41 17.02 -4.33
N SER A 16 -3.89 16.10 -5.15
CA SER A 16 -2.48 16.04 -5.56
C SER A 16 -2.29 16.24 -7.06
N GLU A 17 -3.29 16.80 -7.74
CA GLU A 17 -3.32 16.96 -9.21
C GLU A 17 -2.15 17.80 -9.74
N ASP A 18 -1.66 18.76 -8.94
CA ASP A 18 -0.58 19.67 -9.31
C ASP A 18 0.79 19.29 -8.72
N TRP A 19 0.94 18.07 -8.18
CA TRP A 19 2.20 17.65 -7.55
C TRP A 19 3.13 17.00 -8.57
N ASP A 20 4.40 17.39 -8.53
CA ASP A 20 5.46 16.69 -9.27
C ASP A 20 5.87 15.38 -8.58
N LEU A 21 6.68 14.58 -9.27
CA LEU A 21 7.13 13.27 -8.78
C LEU A 21 7.96 13.37 -7.50
N GLU A 22 8.75 14.43 -7.34
CA GLU A 22 9.59 14.61 -6.17
C GLU A 22 8.74 14.89 -4.94
N LYS A 23 7.78 15.81 -5.05
CA LYS A 23 6.82 16.12 -4.01
C LYS A 23 5.95 14.92 -3.66
N LEU A 24 5.43 14.20 -4.67
CA LEU A 24 4.67 12.97 -4.45
C LEU A 24 5.48 11.95 -3.64
N ARG A 25 6.77 11.79 -3.96
CA ARG A 25 7.66 10.88 -3.23
C ARG A 25 7.86 11.33 -1.79
N VAL A 26 8.20 12.59 -1.56
CA VAL A 26 8.42 13.15 -0.22
C VAL A 26 7.18 12.94 0.65
N GLU A 27 6.02 13.39 0.17
CA GLU A 27 4.75 13.29 0.91
C GLU A 27 4.35 11.84 1.16
N THR A 28 4.60 10.93 0.21
CA THR A 28 4.36 9.49 0.42
C THR A 28 5.24 8.94 1.53
N LEU A 29 6.54 9.24 1.52
CA LEU A 29 7.48 8.75 2.52
C LEU A 29 7.19 9.33 3.92
N THR A 30 6.90 10.62 4.02
CA THR A 30 6.51 11.27 5.27
C THR A 30 5.22 10.67 5.85
N ASN A 31 4.24 10.35 5.01
CA ASN A 31 3.03 9.65 5.45
C ASN A 31 3.34 8.25 6.01
N LEU A 32 4.27 7.51 5.40
CA LEU A 32 4.68 6.20 5.90
C LEU A 32 5.43 6.31 7.23
N GLU A 33 6.36 7.25 7.35
CA GLU A 33 7.08 7.55 8.59
C GLU A 33 6.11 7.90 9.72
N THR A 34 5.20 8.84 9.49
CA THR A 34 4.19 9.25 10.48
C THR A 34 3.28 8.09 10.90
N ALA A 35 2.92 7.21 9.96
CA ALA A 35 2.13 6.02 10.27
C ALA A 35 2.92 5.04 11.16
N ILE A 36 4.21 4.81 10.87
CA ILE A 36 5.08 3.98 11.69
C ILE A 36 5.18 4.56 13.10
N GLU A 37 5.49 5.85 13.23
CA GLU A 37 5.58 6.54 14.52
C GLU A 37 4.29 6.39 15.34
N SER A 38 3.14 6.57 14.69
CA SER A 38 1.82 6.41 15.31
C SER A 38 1.60 4.99 15.82
N LEU A 39 1.98 3.98 15.03
CA LEU A 39 1.83 2.57 15.40
C LEU A 39 2.81 2.13 16.48
N THR A 40 4.00 2.74 16.54
CA THR A 40 5.00 2.43 17.57
C THR A 40 4.73 3.14 18.89
N THR A 41 4.11 4.33 18.85
CA THR A 41 3.83 5.14 20.04
C THR A 41 2.60 4.63 20.79
N ASP A 42 1.57 4.20 20.05
CA ASP A 42 0.32 3.74 20.63
C ASP A 42 0.27 2.19 20.66
N PRO A 43 0.29 1.56 21.85
CA PRO A 43 0.30 0.11 21.99
C PRO A 43 -1.06 -0.55 21.70
N ALA A 44 -2.10 0.22 21.36
CA ALA A 44 -3.43 -0.33 21.08
C ALA A 44 -3.36 -1.37 19.94
N PRO A 45 -4.05 -2.52 20.09
CA PRO A 45 -4.07 -3.57 19.08
C PRO A 45 -4.51 -3.05 17.71
N LEU A 46 -3.86 -3.52 16.64
CA LEU A 46 -4.23 -3.17 15.26
C LEU A 46 -5.67 -3.55 14.91
N ALA A 47 -6.22 -4.57 15.59
CA ALA A 47 -7.59 -5.03 15.41
C ALA A 47 -8.65 -4.00 15.87
N GLU A 48 -8.28 -3.10 16.77
CA GLU A 48 -9.15 -2.03 17.27
C GLU A 48 -9.08 -0.77 16.39
N ARG A 49 -8.23 -0.78 15.37
CA ARG A 49 -8.09 0.32 14.43
C ARG A 49 -9.00 0.14 13.23
N GLU A 50 -9.52 1.25 12.71
CA GLU A 50 -10.45 1.26 11.59
C GLU A 50 -10.06 2.30 10.55
N MET A 51 -10.34 1.97 9.30
CA MET A 51 -10.32 2.89 8.17
C MET A 51 -11.71 3.54 8.07
N ILE A 52 -11.78 4.85 8.27
CA ILE A 52 -13.04 5.58 8.41
C ILE A 52 -13.20 6.58 7.26
N TRP A 53 -14.41 6.64 6.70
CA TRP A 53 -14.81 7.65 5.72
C TRP A 53 -16.15 8.28 6.09
N GLY A 54 -16.37 9.50 5.58
CA GLY A 54 -17.59 10.25 5.84
C GLY A 54 -17.64 10.84 7.25
N GLN A 55 -18.72 11.56 7.56
CA GLN A 55 -18.97 12.18 8.86
C GLN A 55 -20.45 12.01 9.24
N GLY A 56 -20.74 11.99 10.54
CA GLY A 56 -22.09 11.85 11.06
C GLY A 56 -22.73 10.51 10.66
N GLU A 57 -23.96 10.56 10.16
CA GLU A 57 -24.74 9.37 9.77
C GLU A 57 -24.19 8.66 8.51
N ASN A 58 -23.38 9.33 7.68
CA ASN A 58 -22.78 8.74 6.48
C ASN A 58 -21.39 8.14 6.74
N ARG A 59 -21.11 7.71 7.97
CA ARG A 59 -19.84 7.07 8.34
C ARG A 59 -19.78 5.65 7.78
N SER A 60 -18.76 5.37 6.98
CA SER A 60 -18.40 4.02 6.56
C SER A 60 -17.09 3.61 7.22
N THR A 61 -16.97 2.36 7.66
CA THR A 61 -15.74 1.83 8.25
C THR A 61 -15.33 0.52 7.60
N LEU A 62 -14.03 0.27 7.56
CA LEU A 62 -13.44 -1.04 7.26
C LEU A 62 -12.35 -1.35 8.30
N PRO A 63 -12.08 -2.64 8.58
CA PRO A 63 -10.99 -3.03 9.46
C PRO A 63 -9.64 -2.49 8.98
N PHE A 64 -8.73 -2.19 9.91
CA PHE A 64 -7.37 -1.73 9.59
C PHE A 64 -6.62 -2.65 8.61
N TRP A 65 -6.88 -3.97 8.65
CA TRP A 65 -6.29 -4.94 7.73
C TRP A 65 -6.45 -4.57 6.25
N ASN A 66 -7.54 -3.89 5.88
CA ASN A 66 -7.78 -3.46 4.51
C ASN A 66 -6.79 -2.40 4.01
N VAL A 67 -6.17 -1.62 4.92
CA VAL A 67 -5.09 -0.68 4.60
C VAL A 67 -3.85 -1.40 4.06
N ILE A 68 -3.63 -2.64 4.49
CA ILE A 68 -2.48 -3.46 4.08
C ILE A 68 -2.87 -4.34 2.88
N ASN A 69 -3.97 -5.09 3.00
CA ASN A 69 -4.33 -6.09 2.01
C ASN A 69 -4.76 -5.45 0.68
N GLY A 70 -5.42 -4.29 0.69
CA GLY A 70 -5.83 -3.60 -0.53
C GLY A 70 -4.64 -3.28 -1.45
N PRO A 71 -3.64 -2.51 -1.00
CA PRO A 71 -2.44 -2.22 -1.79
C PRO A 71 -1.64 -3.45 -2.23
N LEU A 72 -1.56 -4.48 -1.38
CA LEU A 72 -0.88 -5.73 -1.75
C LEU A 72 -1.61 -6.46 -2.88
N ALA A 73 -2.95 -6.55 -2.81
CA ALA A 73 -3.76 -7.16 -3.85
C ALA A 73 -3.63 -6.41 -5.19
N ASP A 74 -3.64 -5.07 -5.14
CA ASP A 74 -3.44 -4.21 -6.32
C ASP A 74 -2.05 -4.42 -6.96
N ALA A 75 -0.99 -4.49 -6.15
CA ALA A 75 0.36 -4.78 -6.62
C ALA A 75 0.45 -6.17 -7.28
N ILE A 76 -0.17 -7.21 -6.69
CA ILE A 76 -0.23 -8.54 -7.30
C ILE A 76 -0.98 -8.51 -8.63
N TYR A 77 -2.11 -7.79 -8.69
CA TYR A 77 -2.92 -7.66 -9.90
C TYR A 77 -2.12 -7.00 -11.04
N HIS A 78 -1.48 -5.86 -10.77
CA HIS A 78 -0.68 -5.15 -11.76
C HIS A 78 0.60 -5.88 -12.15
N THR A 79 1.28 -6.56 -11.22
CA THR A 79 2.46 -7.38 -11.56
C THR A 79 2.09 -8.55 -12.47
N GLY A 80 0.91 -9.15 -12.30
CA GLY A 80 0.38 -10.16 -13.22
C GLY A 80 0.23 -9.64 -14.66
N GLN A 81 -0.28 -8.40 -14.82
CA GLN A 81 -0.39 -7.75 -16.13
C GLN A 81 0.99 -7.54 -16.77
N VAL A 82 1.95 -7.00 -16.01
CA VAL A 82 3.33 -6.79 -16.49
C VAL A 82 3.99 -8.10 -16.92
N VAL A 83 3.85 -9.18 -16.14
CA VAL A 83 4.40 -10.50 -16.48
C VAL A 83 3.77 -11.05 -17.77
N SER A 84 2.46 -10.85 -17.96
CA SER A 84 1.76 -11.22 -19.18
C SER A 84 2.35 -10.51 -20.40
N PHE A 85 2.48 -9.18 -20.34
CA PHE A 85 3.03 -8.39 -21.45
C PHE A 85 4.50 -8.71 -21.75
N ARG A 86 5.28 -9.00 -20.72
CA ARG A 86 6.66 -9.48 -20.89
C ARG A 86 6.72 -10.78 -21.67
N ARG A 87 5.82 -11.72 -21.39
CA ARG A 87 5.75 -12.99 -22.13
C ARG A 87 5.34 -12.77 -23.58
N THR A 88 4.31 -11.96 -23.85
CA THR A 88 3.81 -11.73 -25.21
C THR A 88 4.76 -10.90 -26.07
N SER A 89 5.61 -10.06 -25.46
CA SER A 89 6.64 -9.27 -26.16
C SER A 89 7.96 -10.02 -26.38
N GLY A 90 8.02 -11.33 -26.06
CA GLY A 90 9.23 -12.13 -26.26
C GLY A 90 10.31 -11.96 -25.19
N ASN A 91 9.99 -11.34 -24.05
CA ASN A 91 10.89 -11.16 -22.89
C ASN A 91 10.36 -11.86 -21.63
N PRO A 92 10.16 -13.20 -21.64
CA PRO A 92 9.66 -13.93 -20.47
C PRO A 92 10.69 -13.92 -19.32
N LEU A 93 10.23 -14.25 -18.11
CA LEU A 93 11.11 -14.47 -16.97
C LEU A 93 12.14 -15.58 -17.29
N PRO A 94 13.44 -15.39 -16.96
CA PRO A 94 14.45 -16.42 -17.18
C PRO A 94 14.10 -17.74 -16.49
N LYS A 95 14.46 -18.87 -17.13
CA LYS A 95 14.28 -20.19 -16.52
C LYS A 95 15.18 -20.36 -15.29
N GLY A 96 14.67 -21.10 -14.30
CA GLY A 96 15.43 -21.48 -13.09
C GLY A 96 15.52 -20.41 -12.00
N VAL A 97 14.71 -19.35 -12.09
CA VAL A 97 14.56 -18.33 -11.03
C VAL A 97 13.73 -18.90 -9.88
N ASN A 98 14.22 -18.75 -8.66
CA ASN A 98 13.49 -19.00 -7.43
C ASN A 98 13.07 -17.67 -6.80
N VAL A 99 11.77 -17.39 -6.81
CA VAL A 99 11.21 -16.13 -6.29
C VAL A 99 11.24 -16.03 -4.76
N LEU A 100 11.30 -17.17 -4.05
CA LEU A 100 11.35 -17.19 -2.59
C LEU A 100 12.75 -16.84 -2.07
N THR A 101 13.79 -17.39 -2.71
CA THR A 101 15.18 -17.18 -2.29
C THR A 101 15.89 -16.07 -3.06
N GLY A 102 15.27 -15.53 -4.11
CA GLY A 102 15.88 -14.50 -4.97
C GLY A 102 17.08 -15.02 -5.79
N THR A 103 17.25 -16.33 -5.90
CA THR A 103 18.40 -16.94 -6.58
C THR A 103 18.00 -17.53 -7.94
N ARG A 104 19.00 -17.77 -8.80
CA ARG A 104 18.82 -18.47 -10.08
C ARG A 104 19.75 -19.68 -10.10
N ARG A 105 19.25 -20.85 -10.50
CA ARG A 105 20.11 -22.04 -10.66
C ARG A 105 21.29 -21.72 -11.59
N GLY A 106 22.51 -21.87 -11.07
CA GLY A 106 23.76 -21.65 -11.82
C GLY A 106 24.38 -20.25 -11.68
N GLN A 107 23.87 -19.42 -10.78
CA GLN A 107 24.50 -18.17 -10.31
C GLN A 107 24.63 -18.18 -8.79
#